data_AF-A0A937LDG8-F1
#
_entry.id   AF-A0A937LDG8-F1
#
_cell.length_a   1.000
_cell.length_b   1.000
_cell.length_c   1.000
_cell.angle_alpha   90.00
_cell.angle_beta   90.00
_cell.angle_gamma   90.00
#
_symmetry.space_group_name_H-M   'P 1'
#
loop_
_entity.id
_entity.type
_entity.pdbx_description
1 polymer ?
#
loop_
_entity_poly.entity_id
_entity_poly.type
_entity_poly.pdbx_seq_one_letter_code
_entity_poly.pdbx_strand_id
1 'polypeptide(L)'
;MGLELKDRVLNALRACRSSEELVALDEQLAIDHRECPLHRLICDGLRERTVAPVEAANWLMALMEHREQQLTACLNLSCQV
;
A
#
# COMPACT_ATOMS: atom_id res chain seq x y z
N MET A 1 -18.61 5.71 -8.19
CA MET A 1 -18.13 5.13 -6.92
C MET A 1 -16.61 5.22 -6.70
N GLY A 2 -15.76 5.47 -7.72
CA GLY A 2 -14.29 5.38 -7.56
C GLY A 2 -13.56 6.59 -6.97
N LEU A 3 -14.06 7.81 -7.13
CA LEU A 3 -13.37 9.03 -6.67
C LEU A 3 -13.35 9.17 -5.14
N GLU A 4 -14.49 8.94 -4.47
CA GLU A 4 -14.60 9.11 -3.01
C GLU A 4 -13.74 8.11 -2.22
N LEU A 5 -13.64 6.86 -2.70
CA LEU A 5 -12.78 5.85 -2.10
C LEU A 5 -11.31 6.24 -2.26
N LYS A 6 -10.92 6.63 -3.48
CA LYS A 6 -9.55 7.04 -3.77
C LYS A 6 -9.12 8.21 -2.87
N ASP A 7 -9.91 9.27 -2.80
CA ASP A 7 -9.56 10.44 -1.99
C ASP A 7 -9.48 10.11 -0.50
N ARG A 8 -10.39 9.25 -0.01
CA ARG A 8 -10.36 8.78 1.38
C ARG A 8 -9.07 7.99 1.67
N VAL A 9 -8.70 7.07 0.79
CA VAL A 9 -7.50 6.24 0.96
C VAL A 9 -6.23 7.08 0.85
N LEU A 10 -6.17 8.04 -0.08
CA LEU A 10 -5.03 8.96 -0.19
C LEU A 10 -4.90 9.85 1.04
N ASN A 11 -6.02 10.29 1.63
CA ASN A 11 -5.98 11.05 2.89
C ASN A 11 -5.53 10.17 4.06
N ALA A 12 -5.93 8.90 4.11
CA ALA A 12 -5.44 7.95 5.10
C ALA A 12 -3.93 7.72 4.96
N LEU A 13 -3.44 7.53 3.73
CA LEU A 13 -2.00 7.40 3.43
C LEU A 13 -1.18 8.60 3.91
N ARG A 14 -1.69 9.83 3.74
CA ARG A 14 -1.04 11.05 4.24
C ARG A 14 -1.07 11.16 5.77
N ALA A 15 -2.02 10.51 6.42
CA ALA A 15 -2.13 10.48 7.87
C ALA A 15 -1.22 9.41 8.51
N CYS A 16 -0.81 8.39 7.75
CA CYS A 16 0.13 7.37 8.21
C CYS A 16 1.47 8.00 8.60
N ARG A 17 1.95 7.71 9.81
CA ARG A 17 3.23 8.18 10.36
C ARG A 17 4.28 7.08 10.45
N SER A 18 3.92 5.83 10.17
CA SER A 18 4.83 4.69 10.18
C SER A 18 4.53 3.74 9.01
N SER A 19 5.52 2.92 8.67
CA SER A 19 5.35 1.84 7.68
C SER A 19 4.31 0.80 8.14
N GLU A 20 4.20 0.57 9.46
CA GLU A 20 3.22 -0.36 10.03
C GLU A 20 1.78 0.10 9.80
N GLU A 21 1.49 1.39 10.01
CA GLU A 21 0.17 1.97 9.74
C GLU A 21 -0.19 1.89 8.25
N LEU A 22 0.81 2.05 7.39
CA LEU A 22 0.64 1.96 5.94
C LEU A 22 0.33 0.52 5.52
N VAL A 23 1.04 -0.46 6.08
CA VAL A 23 0.79 -1.89 5.83
C VAL A 23 -0.60 -2.29 6.31
N ALA A 24 -0.99 -1.87 7.51
CA ALA A 24 -2.33 -2.13 8.03
C ALA A 24 -3.43 -1.57 7.11
N LEU A 25 -3.18 -0.41 6.49
CA LEU A 25 -4.09 0.16 5.49
C LEU A 25 -4.14 -0.70 4.20
N ASP A 26 -3.01 -1.21 3.71
CA ASP A 26 -2.99 -2.12 2.53
C ASP A 26 -3.75 -3.42 2.81
N GLU A 27 -3.54 -4.01 3.99
CA GLU A 27 -4.23 -5.23 4.42
C GLU A 27 -5.74 -5.02 4.56
N GLN A 28 -6.16 -3.93 5.22
CA GLN A 28 -7.57 -3.55 5.33
C GLN A 28 -8.20 -3.37 3.95
N LEU A 29 -7.50 -2.66 3.05
CA LEU A 29 -7.99 -2.41 1.69
C LEU A 29 -8.06 -3.70 0.86
N ALA A 30 -7.13 -4.63 1.05
CA ALA A 30 -7.14 -5.94 0.38
C ALA A 30 -8.36 -6.78 0.78
N ILE A 31 -8.86 -6.63 2.01
CA ILE A 31 -10.09 -7.27 2.51
C ILE A 31 -11.33 -6.58 1.95
N ASP A 32 -11.43 -5.26 2.14
CA ASP A 32 -12.65 -4.50 1.85
C ASP A 32 -12.84 -4.23 0.34
N HIS A 33 -11.74 -4.11 -0.40
CA HIS A 33 -11.71 -3.63 -1.78
C HIS A 33 -10.64 -4.33 -2.62
N ARG A 34 -10.74 -5.66 -2.73
CA ARG A 34 -9.77 -6.52 -3.46
C ARG A 34 -9.47 -6.09 -4.91
N GLU A 35 -10.44 -5.49 -5.60
CA GLU A 35 -10.31 -4.98 -6.97
C GLU A 35 -9.45 -3.69 -7.07
N CYS A 36 -9.24 -3.00 -5.94
CA CYS A 36 -8.57 -1.71 -5.85
C CYS A 36 -7.40 -1.76 -4.86
N PRO A 37 -6.30 -2.45 -5.19
CA PRO A 37 -5.17 -2.57 -4.29
C PRO A 37 -4.45 -1.22 -4.10
N LEU A 38 -3.82 -1.01 -2.94
CA LEU A 38 -3.31 0.30 -2.51
C LEU A 38 -2.27 0.88 -3.48
N HIS A 39 -1.34 0.04 -3.96
CA HIS A 39 -0.33 0.45 -4.93
C HIS A 39 -0.93 1.05 -6.21
N ARG A 40 -2.10 0.57 -6.65
CA ARG A 40 -2.78 1.09 -7.84
C ARG A 40 -3.34 2.48 -7.57
N LEU A 41 -3.95 2.70 -6.41
CA LEU A 41 -4.45 4.01 -5.99
C LEU A 41 -3.33 5.04 -5.85
N ILE A 42 -2.16 4.63 -5.36
CA ILE A 42 -0.95 5.47 -5.29
C ILE A 42 -0.50 5.85 -6.71
N CYS A 43 -0.37 4.88 -7.61
CA CYS A 43 0.02 5.12 -9.02
C CYS A 43 -1.01 6.01 -9.76
N ASP A 44 -2.29 5.84 -9.49
CA ASP A 44 -3.35 6.69 -10.05
C ASP A 44 -3.25 8.12 -9.48
N GLY A 45 -2.89 8.28 -8.21
CA GLY A 45 -2.59 9.59 -7.60
C GLY A 45 -1.39 10.29 -8.25
N LEU A 46 -0.35 9.53 -8.59
CA LEU A 46 0.80 10.03 -9.36
C LEU A 46 0.41 10.47 -10.77
N ARG A 47 -0.34 9.63 -11.49
CA ARG A 47 -0.79 9.93 -12.87
C ARG A 47 -1.61 11.21 -12.92
N GLU A 48 -2.50 11.39 -11.95
CA GLU A 48 -3.38 12.56 -11.85
C GLU A 48 -2.72 13.76 -11.17
N ARG A 49 -1.46 13.63 -10.71
CA ARG A 49 -0.69 14.67 -10.03
C ARG A 49 -1.34 15.16 -8.72
N THR A 50 -2.10 14.30 -8.05
CA THR A 50 -2.71 14.59 -6.74
C THR A 50 -1.82 14.17 -5.56
N VAL A 51 -0.76 13.40 -5.83
CA VAL A 51 0.25 12.95 -4.86
C VAL A 51 1.63 13.38 -5.35
N ALA A 52 2.49 13.85 -4.43
CA ALA A 52 3.84 14.21 -4.79
C ALA A 52 4.69 12.95 -5.12
N PRO A 53 5.58 12.99 -6.13
CA PRO A 53 6.43 11.84 -6.48
C PRO A 53 7.19 11.21 -5.32
N VAL A 54 7.71 12.04 -4.41
CA VAL A 54 8.47 11.59 -3.24
C VAL A 54 7.58 10.87 -2.23
N GLU A 55 6.38 11.38 -1.96
CA GLU A 55 5.42 10.72 -1.05
C GLU A 55 5.04 9.33 -1.57
N ALA A 56 4.68 9.25 -2.85
CA ALA A 56 4.32 8.00 -3.47
C ALA A 56 5.48 7.00 -3.49
N ALA A 57 6.70 7.45 -3.76
CA ALA A 57 7.88 6.59 -3.73
C ALA A 57 8.12 6.01 -2.33
N ASN A 58 7.99 6.81 -1.28
CA ASN A 58 8.14 6.35 0.10
C ASN A 58 7.08 5.31 0.45
N TRP A 59 5.82 5.53 0.07
CA TRP A 59 4.73 4.58 0.32
C TRP A 59 4.94 3.27 -0.44
N LEU A 60 5.30 3.33 -1.73
CA LEU A 60 5.55 2.15 -2.54
C LEU A 60 6.75 1.34 -2.03
N MET A 61 7.81 2.03 -1.58
CA MET A 61 8.99 1.38 -0.99
C MET A 61 8.61 0.60 0.26
N ALA A 62 7.87 1.19 1.20
CA ALA A 62 7.40 0.51 2.41
C ALA A 62 6.54 -0.73 2.08
N LEU A 63 5.65 -0.64 1.08
CA LEU A 63 4.85 -1.79 0.63
C LEU A 63 5.71 -2.90 0.01
N MET A 64 6.73 -2.54 -0.77
CA MET A 64 7.63 -3.51 -1.38
C MET A 64 8.48 -4.23 -0.33
N GLU A 65 9.06 -3.49 0.61
CA GLU A 65 9.83 -4.05 1.73
C GLU A 65 8.98 -5.03 2.54
N HIS A 66 7.73 -4.67 2.84
CA HIS A 66 6.83 -5.56 3.57
C HIS A 66 6.54 -6.85 2.79
N ARG A 67 6.27 -6.76 1.49
CA ARG A 67 6.05 -7.94 0.63
C ARG A 67 7.29 -8.82 0.54
N GLU A 68 8.47 -8.22 0.46
CA GLU A 68 9.74 -8.95 0.48
C GLU A 68 9.89 -9.72 1.80
N GLN A 69 9.61 -9.09 2.94
CA GLN A 69 9.62 -9.75 4.25
C GLN A 69 8.62 -10.92 4.32
N GLN A 70 7.39 -10.73 3.83
CA GLN A 70 6.39 -11.80 3.78
C GLN A 70 6.86 -12.97 2.90
N LEU A 71 7.44 -12.69 1.73
CA LEU A 71 7.99 -13.71 0.84
C LEU A 71 9.15 -14.46 1.49
N THR A 72 10.09 -13.75 2.12
CA THR A 72 11.21 -14.35 2.85
C THR A 72 10.71 -15.23 4.00
N ALA A 73 9.72 -14.79 4.77
CA ALA A 73 9.12 -15.58 5.84
C ALA A 73 8.48 -16.87 5.29
N CYS A 74 7.68 -16.77 4.21
CA CYS A 74 7.08 -17.94 3.55
C CYS A 74 8.14 -18.92 3.02
N LEU A 75 9.19 -18.42 2.38
CA LEU A 75 10.28 -19.24 1.85
C LEU A 75 11.05 -19.95 2.98
N ASN A 76 11.36 -19.24 4.06
CA ASN A 76 12.04 -19.82 5.22
C ASN A 76 11.19 -20.87 5.93
N LEU A 77 9.86 -20.68 6.00
CA LEU A 77 8.93 -21.69 6.51
C LEU A 77 8.86 -22.93 5.61
N SER A 78 8.96 -22.75 4.28
CA SER A 78 9.00 -23.86 3.33
C SER A 78 10.31 -24.64 3.29
N CYS A 79 11.39 -24.13 3.89
CA CYS A 79 12.68 -24.82 4.02
C CYS A 79 12.80 -25.69 5.30
N GLN A 80 11.77 -25.76 6.15
CA GLN A 80 11.77 -26.55 7.39
C GLN A 80 11.00 -27.89 7.27
N VAL A 81 10.79 -28.41 6.06
CA VAL A 81 10.08 -29.69 5.81
C VAL A 81 11.01 -30.72 5.19
#